data_AF-A0A0B6AQK4-F1
#
_entry.id   AF-A0A0B6AQK4-F1
#
_cell.length_a   1.000
_cell.length_b   1.000
_cell.length_c   1.000
_cell.angle_alpha   90.00
_cell.angle_beta   90.00
_cell.angle_gamma   90.00
#
_symmetry.space_group_name_H-M   'P 1'
#
loop_
_entity.id
_entity.type
_entity.pdbx_description
1 polymer ?
#
loop_
_entity_poly.entity_id
_entity_poly.type
_entity_poly.pdbx_seq_one_letter_code
_entity_poly.pdbx_strand_id
1 'polypeptide(L)'
;MIDNRLSKIKNHEVDDSLSELTDTDILLNFQQAITSLYPHLIPIHAHAYDAWDDIIIPLFYEMVYKTFTYKYGIEIEPNETHSYMFSLRRYEGIHHIECFPKMTPFKGILNNDYFEVNDEELKGKRLVFKSFGDSVHYLTTGLDTENTDAVNFELVEVDVICSQSNRITDIEGCTTFFIHKDDVEFMFIAETFNQHLHRE
;
A
#
# COMPACT_ATOMS: atom_id res chain seq x y z
N MET A 1 11.66 19.18 -6.29
CA MET A 1 11.64 17.83 -5.70
C MET A 1 12.90 17.71 -4.86
N ILE A 2 12.78 17.70 -3.53
CA ILE A 2 13.94 17.52 -2.65
C ILE A 2 14.17 16.01 -2.59
N ASP A 3 15.31 15.56 -3.11
CA ASP A 3 15.71 14.16 -3.08
C ASP A 3 16.18 13.78 -1.67
N ASN A 4 15.25 13.30 -0.85
CA ASN A 4 15.52 12.87 0.52
C ASN A 4 16.21 11.49 0.60
N ARG A 5 16.47 10.81 -0.53
CA ARG A 5 17.10 9.47 -0.54
C ARG A 5 18.56 9.49 -0.08
N LEU A 6 19.21 10.65 -0.13
CA LEU A 6 20.66 10.80 0.11
C LEU A 6 21.05 11.06 1.57
N SER A 7 20.11 11.25 2.51
CA SER A 7 20.44 11.61 3.89
C SER A 7 20.68 10.43 4.83
N LYS A 8 20.54 9.18 4.35
CA LYS A 8 20.60 8.00 5.20
C LYS A 8 21.88 7.19 5.01
N ILE A 9 22.40 6.71 6.15
CA ILE A 9 23.56 5.83 6.23
C ILE A 9 23.18 4.51 5.54
N LYS A 10 23.88 4.18 4.44
CA LYS A 10 23.72 2.87 3.79
C LYS A 10 24.21 1.80 4.75
N ASN A 11 23.29 1.01 5.29
CA ASN A 11 23.58 -0.08 6.23
C ASN A 11 23.56 -1.46 5.57
N HIS A 12 23.05 -1.56 4.33
CA HIS A 12 22.98 -2.81 3.57
C HIS A 12 23.75 -2.71 2.25
N GLU A 13 24.33 -3.83 1.83
CA GLU A 13 24.84 -4.02 0.48
C GLU A 13 23.66 -3.95 -0.50
N VAL A 14 23.80 -3.12 -1.54
CA VAL A 14 22.78 -2.99 -2.57
C VAL A 14 22.88 -4.21 -3.48
N ASP A 15 21.76 -4.89 -3.70
CA ASP A 15 21.69 -5.95 -4.71
C ASP A 15 21.50 -5.29 -6.09
N ASP A 16 22.58 -5.27 -6.88
CA ASP A 16 22.58 -4.68 -8.22
C ASP A 16 21.51 -5.29 -9.14
N SER A 17 21.07 -6.54 -8.90
CA SER A 17 20.02 -7.19 -9.69
C SER A 17 18.64 -6.57 -9.48
N LEU A 18 18.42 -5.89 -8.34
CA LEU A 18 17.16 -5.20 -8.03
C LEU A 18 17.09 -3.78 -8.61
N SER A 19 18.20 -3.27 -9.14
CA SER A 19 18.27 -1.90 -9.67
C SER A 19 17.43 -1.70 -10.94
N GLU A 20 17.17 -2.77 -11.69
CA GLU A 20 16.37 -2.75 -12.91
C GLU A 20 14.86 -2.79 -12.63
N LEU A 21 14.45 -3.22 -11.43
CA LEU A 21 13.05 -3.28 -11.05
C LEU A 21 12.54 -1.90 -10.64
N THR A 22 11.36 -1.51 -11.10
CA THR A 22 10.65 -0.34 -10.56
C THR A 22 9.98 -0.69 -9.23
N ASP A 23 9.59 0.32 -8.45
CA ASP A 23 8.78 0.06 -7.23
C ASP A 23 7.42 -0.51 -7.60
N THR A 24 6.87 -0.09 -8.74
CA THR A 24 5.68 -0.68 -9.35
C THR A 24 5.84 -2.16 -9.62
N ASP A 25 6.96 -2.60 -10.20
CA ASP A 25 7.20 -4.03 -10.47
C ASP A 25 7.19 -4.86 -9.18
N ILE A 26 7.75 -4.31 -8.10
CA ILE A 26 7.79 -4.96 -6.78
C ILE A 26 6.37 -5.09 -6.20
N LEU A 27 5.58 -4.02 -6.24
CA LEU A 27 4.20 -4.05 -5.75
C LEU A 27 3.31 -4.99 -6.58
N LEU A 28 3.46 -4.99 -7.92
CA LEU A 28 2.71 -5.88 -8.79
C LEU A 28 3.15 -7.34 -8.64
N ASN A 29 4.41 -7.61 -8.32
CA ASN A 29 4.85 -8.96 -7.97
C ASN A 29 4.15 -9.48 -6.70
N PHE A 30 4.05 -8.63 -5.67
CA PHE A 30 3.26 -8.95 -4.48
C PHE A 30 1.78 -9.17 -4.83
N GLN A 31 1.17 -8.31 -5.63
CA GLN A 31 -0.22 -8.48 -6.11
C GLN A 31 -0.46 -9.83 -6.79
N GLN A 32 0.46 -10.27 -7.65
CA GLN A 32 0.38 -11.58 -8.30
C GLN A 32 0.50 -12.73 -7.30
N ALA A 33 1.40 -12.61 -6.32
CA ALA A 33 1.58 -13.61 -5.29
C ALA A 33 0.32 -13.79 -4.43
N ILE A 34 -0.29 -12.68 -4.00
CA ILE A 34 -1.50 -12.74 -3.17
C ILE A 34 -2.72 -13.23 -3.95
N THR A 35 -2.83 -12.87 -5.24
CA THR A 35 -3.86 -13.40 -6.15
C THR A 35 -3.75 -14.92 -6.29
N SER A 36 -2.52 -15.43 -6.38
CA SER A 36 -2.26 -16.87 -6.48
C SER A 36 -2.48 -17.60 -5.15
N LEU A 37 -2.18 -16.94 -4.02
CA LEU A 37 -2.25 -17.52 -2.68
C LEU A 37 -3.67 -17.55 -2.13
N TYR A 38 -4.47 -16.52 -2.39
CA TYR A 38 -5.80 -16.32 -1.79
C TYR A 38 -6.73 -17.54 -1.88
N PRO A 39 -6.90 -18.21 -3.05
CA PRO A 39 -7.75 -19.40 -3.15
C PRO A 39 -7.32 -20.58 -2.27
N HIS A 40 -6.08 -20.58 -1.79
CA HIS A 40 -5.53 -21.61 -0.90
C HIS A 40 -5.58 -21.24 0.58
N LEU A 41 -5.84 -19.98 0.92
CA LEU A 41 -5.99 -19.52 2.31
C LEU A 41 -7.42 -19.71 2.83
N ILE A 42 -8.43 -19.47 2.00
CA ILE A 42 -9.85 -19.71 2.31
C ILE A 42 -10.18 -21.16 2.71
N PRO A 43 -9.62 -22.20 2.07
CA PRO A 43 -9.88 -23.59 2.46
C PRO A 43 -9.37 -23.96 3.86
N ILE A 44 -8.59 -23.10 4.53
CA ILE A 44 -8.09 -23.34 5.89
C ILE A 44 -9.22 -23.06 6.89
N HIS A 45 -10.11 -24.05 7.06
CA HIS A 45 -11.18 -24.00 8.07
C HIS A 45 -10.61 -24.18 9.48
N ALA A 46 -10.14 -23.09 10.09
CA ALA A 46 -9.73 -23.05 11.48
C ALA A 46 -10.71 -22.20 12.30
N HIS A 47 -11.16 -22.72 13.44
CA HIS A 47 -12.09 -21.98 14.31
C HIS A 47 -11.42 -20.72 14.86
N ALA A 48 -12.10 -19.57 14.73
CA ALA A 48 -11.66 -18.26 15.25
C ALA A 48 -10.29 -17.79 14.72
N TYR A 49 -9.89 -18.26 13.54
CA TYR A 49 -8.65 -17.90 12.87
C TYR A 49 -8.97 -17.31 11.50
N ASP A 50 -8.59 -16.05 11.29
CA ASP A 50 -8.58 -15.45 9.96
C ASP A 50 -7.17 -15.62 9.39
N ALA A 51 -6.98 -16.65 8.57
CA ALA A 51 -5.68 -17.00 8.00
C ALA A 51 -5.11 -15.91 7.09
N TRP A 52 -5.97 -15.04 6.57
CA TRP A 52 -5.57 -14.01 5.63
C TRP A 52 -4.64 -12.99 6.28
N ASP A 53 -5.10 -12.31 7.33
CA ASP A 53 -4.36 -11.21 7.97
C ASP A 53 -3.00 -11.67 8.50
N ASP A 54 -2.97 -12.84 9.16
CA ASP A 54 -1.77 -13.41 9.79
C ASP A 54 -0.70 -13.82 8.78
N ILE A 55 -1.08 -14.11 7.54
CA ILE A 55 -0.15 -14.50 6.47
C ILE A 55 0.22 -13.30 5.61
N ILE A 56 -0.76 -12.46 5.27
CA ILE A 56 -0.59 -11.43 4.25
C ILE A 56 0.25 -10.25 4.75
N ILE A 57 0.10 -9.86 6.02
CA ILE A 57 0.82 -8.71 6.58
C ILE A 57 2.33 -9.00 6.67
N PRO A 58 2.79 -10.14 7.23
CA PRO A 58 4.20 -10.50 7.19
C PRO A 58 4.70 -10.69 5.75
N LEU A 59 3.89 -11.31 4.87
CA LEU A 59 4.28 -11.53 3.48
C LEU A 59 4.51 -10.21 2.74
N PHE A 60 3.66 -9.20 2.96
CA PHE A 60 3.86 -7.86 2.39
C PHE A 60 5.18 -7.26 2.84
N TYR A 61 5.49 -7.32 4.13
CA TYR A 61 6.76 -6.81 4.64
C TYR A 61 7.97 -7.51 3.99
N GLU A 62 7.94 -8.84 3.90
CA GLU A 62 9.04 -9.63 3.32
C GLU A 62 9.16 -9.44 1.79
N MET A 63 8.05 -9.37 1.05
CA MET A 63 8.11 -9.24 -0.40
C MET A 63 8.35 -7.81 -0.87
N VAL A 64 7.89 -6.81 -0.11
CA VAL A 64 7.92 -5.41 -0.53
C VAL A 64 9.00 -4.64 0.23
N TYR A 65 8.88 -4.49 1.55
CA TYR A 65 9.83 -3.66 2.31
C TYR A 65 11.22 -4.27 2.40
N LYS A 66 11.38 -5.59 2.59
CA LYS A 66 12.72 -6.21 2.53
C LYS A 66 13.34 -6.10 1.14
N THR A 67 12.55 -6.22 0.07
CA THR A 67 13.04 -5.95 -1.29
C THR A 67 13.52 -4.51 -1.43
N PHE A 68 12.79 -3.54 -0.88
CA PHE A 68 13.26 -2.14 -0.82
C PHE A 68 14.53 -1.97 0.01
N THR A 69 14.70 -2.72 1.09
CA THR A 69 15.94 -2.69 1.87
C THR A 69 17.15 -3.03 1.01
N TYR A 70 17.10 -4.12 0.26
CA TYR A 70 18.21 -4.54 -0.61
C TYR A 70 18.34 -3.68 -1.86
N LYS A 71 17.23 -3.22 -2.44
CA LYS A 71 17.23 -2.33 -3.61
C LYS A 71 17.87 -0.98 -3.31
N TYR A 72 17.56 -0.39 -2.15
CA TYR A 72 17.99 0.95 -1.79
C TYR A 72 19.17 1.00 -0.81
N GLY A 73 19.56 -0.13 -0.23
CA GLY A 73 20.62 -0.22 0.78
C GLY A 73 20.24 0.44 2.11
N ILE A 74 18.94 0.52 2.42
CA ILE A 74 18.38 1.16 3.60
C ILE A 74 17.77 0.08 4.50
N GLU A 75 18.21 0.01 5.75
CA GLU A 75 17.59 -0.86 6.75
C GLU A 75 16.16 -0.37 7.04
N ILE A 76 15.17 -1.27 6.92
CA ILE A 76 13.75 -0.97 7.13
C ILE A 76 13.23 -1.98 8.16
N GLU A 77 12.89 -1.50 9.34
CA GLU A 77 12.33 -2.32 10.42
C GLU A 77 10.79 -2.40 10.31
N PRO A 78 10.16 -3.53 10.68
CA PRO A 78 8.70 -3.70 10.53
C PRO A 78 7.88 -2.61 11.24
N ASN A 79 8.29 -2.20 12.45
CA ASN A 79 7.62 -1.19 13.26
C ASN A 79 7.81 0.25 12.74
N GLU A 80 8.60 0.44 11.69
CA GLU A 80 8.86 1.73 11.05
C GLU A 80 8.12 1.86 9.71
N THR A 81 7.27 0.88 9.37
CA THR A 81 6.57 0.78 8.08
C THR A 81 5.06 0.93 8.22
N HIS A 82 4.43 1.38 7.14
CA HIS A 82 2.99 1.29 6.96
C HIS A 82 2.60 -0.17 6.74
N SER A 83 1.74 -0.68 7.63
CA SER A 83 1.22 -2.05 7.58
C SER A 83 0.13 -2.20 6.52
N TYR A 84 0.26 -3.26 5.71
CA TYR A 84 -0.74 -3.63 4.71
C TYR A 84 -2.16 -3.66 5.28
N MET A 85 -3.13 -3.09 4.55
CA MET A 85 -4.57 -2.99 4.91
C MET A 85 -4.94 -2.02 6.04
N PHE A 86 -3.97 -1.44 6.77
CA PHE A 86 -4.26 -0.51 7.85
C PHE A 86 -4.01 0.94 7.44
N SER A 87 -4.97 1.82 7.69
CA SER A 87 -4.74 3.26 7.57
C SER A 87 -4.01 3.77 8.81
N LEU A 88 -3.00 4.63 8.62
CA LEU A 88 -2.33 5.30 9.75
C LEU A 88 -2.97 6.65 10.04
N ARG A 89 -2.98 7.04 11.32
CA ARG A 89 -3.40 8.40 11.72
C ARG A 89 -2.47 9.47 11.14
N ARG A 90 -1.21 9.11 10.92
CA ARG A 90 -0.16 9.98 10.40
C ARG A 90 0.90 9.16 9.67
N TYR A 91 1.38 9.65 8.53
CA TYR A 91 2.42 9.00 7.72
C TYR A 91 3.82 9.64 7.87
N GLU A 92 3.91 10.79 8.55
CA GLU A 92 5.18 11.47 8.85
C GLU A 92 6.12 10.57 9.64
N GLY A 93 7.35 10.37 9.15
CA GLY A 93 8.33 9.54 9.85
C GLY A 93 7.99 8.05 9.84
N ILE A 94 7.22 7.56 8.86
CA ILE A 94 6.95 6.12 8.63
C ILE A 94 7.23 5.80 7.17
N HIS A 95 7.96 4.73 6.93
CA HIS A 95 8.14 4.18 5.59
C HIS A 95 6.79 3.82 4.97
N HIS A 96 6.50 4.35 3.79
CA HIS A 96 5.23 4.11 3.11
C HIS A 96 5.42 4.14 1.60
N ILE A 97 4.36 3.80 0.87
CA ILE A 97 4.35 3.78 -0.59
C ILE A 97 3.32 4.79 -1.06
N GLU A 98 3.75 5.77 -1.84
CA GLU A 98 2.85 6.73 -2.49
C GLU A 98 2.38 6.19 -3.85
N CYS A 99 1.13 6.51 -4.19
CA CYS A 99 0.47 6.17 -5.44
C CYS A 99 0.35 7.41 -6.33
N PHE A 100 0.85 7.30 -7.55
CA PHE A 100 0.82 8.36 -8.56
C PHE A 100 -0.08 7.93 -9.72
N PRO A 101 -1.23 8.59 -9.94
CA PRO A 101 -2.04 8.34 -11.13
C PRO A 101 -1.23 8.63 -12.39
N LYS A 102 -1.27 7.72 -13.38
CA LYS A 102 -0.56 7.87 -14.66
C LYS A 102 -1.12 8.97 -15.54
N MET A 103 -2.37 9.36 -15.31
CA MET A 103 -3.06 10.44 -16.01
C MET A 103 -4.03 11.16 -15.09
N THR A 104 -4.32 12.41 -15.41
CA THR A 104 -5.39 13.18 -14.78
C THR A 104 -6.30 13.78 -15.87
N PRO A 105 -7.63 13.75 -15.70
CA PRO A 105 -8.35 13.10 -14.59
C PRO A 105 -8.24 11.57 -14.64
N PHE A 106 -8.46 10.92 -13.49
CA PHE A 106 -8.53 9.47 -13.35
C PHE A 106 -9.80 9.04 -12.61
N LYS A 107 -10.10 7.74 -12.63
CA LYS A 107 -11.30 7.19 -11.98
C LYS A 107 -10.97 6.66 -10.58
N GLY A 108 -11.65 7.21 -9.58
CA GLY A 108 -11.77 6.62 -8.26
C GLY A 108 -12.97 5.68 -8.19
N ILE A 109 -12.89 4.66 -7.33
CA ILE A 109 -13.94 3.66 -7.11
C ILE A 109 -14.20 3.58 -5.62
N LEU A 110 -15.46 3.65 -5.20
CA LEU A 110 -15.87 3.42 -3.82
C LEU A 110 -17.22 2.71 -3.80
N ASN A 111 -17.32 1.57 -3.12
CA ASN A 111 -18.55 0.76 -3.05
C ASN A 111 -19.15 0.44 -4.43
N ASN A 112 -18.30 0.12 -5.43
CA ASN A 112 -18.64 -0.06 -6.85
C ASN A 112 -19.11 1.18 -7.62
N ASP A 113 -19.20 2.34 -6.98
CA ASP A 113 -19.49 3.59 -7.67
C ASP A 113 -18.20 4.26 -8.15
N TYR A 114 -18.24 4.77 -9.38
CA TYR A 114 -17.11 5.46 -10.00
C TYR A 114 -17.28 6.97 -9.86
N PHE A 115 -16.19 7.65 -9.52
CA PHE A 115 -16.10 9.11 -9.52
C PHE A 115 -14.82 9.56 -10.21
N GLU A 116 -14.82 10.79 -10.72
CA GLU A 116 -13.66 11.36 -11.40
C GLU A 116 -12.84 12.19 -10.41
N VAL A 117 -11.52 12.02 -10.43
CA VAL A 117 -10.59 12.82 -9.62
C VAL A 117 -9.69 13.64 -10.54
N ASN A 118 -9.68 14.94 -10.35
CA ASN A 118 -8.93 15.90 -11.15
C ASN A 118 -7.75 16.53 -10.38
N ASP A 119 -6.93 17.32 -11.09
CA ASP A 119 -5.75 17.99 -10.53
C ASP A 119 -6.08 18.97 -9.39
N GLU A 120 -7.24 19.64 -9.46
CA GLU A 120 -7.65 20.61 -8.43
C GLU A 120 -7.97 19.89 -7.11
N GLU A 121 -8.59 18.72 -7.19
CA GLU A 121 -8.91 17.88 -6.03
C GLU A 121 -7.66 17.26 -5.41
N LEU A 122 -6.67 16.87 -6.23
CA LEU A 122 -5.38 16.38 -5.74
C LEU A 122 -4.49 17.47 -5.13
N LYS A 123 -4.81 18.76 -5.35
CA LYS A 123 -3.95 19.86 -4.91
C LYS A 123 -3.73 19.84 -3.39
N GLY A 124 -2.47 19.73 -2.99
CA GLY A 124 -2.06 19.66 -1.57
C GLY A 124 -2.37 18.34 -0.88
N LYS A 125 -2.69 17.30 -1.66
CA LYS A 125 -2.95 15.93 -1.21
C LYS A 125 -1.98 14.96 -1.87
N ARG A 126 -1.82 13.80 -1.25
CA ARG A 126 -1.09 12.64 -1.77
C ARG A 126 -1.95 11.41 -1.57
N LEU A 127 -1.77 10.43 -2.43
CA LEU A 127 -2.41 9.13 -2.30
C LEU A 127 -1.36 8.17 -1.76
N VAL A 128 -1.68 7.49 -0.67
CA VAL A 128 -0.79 6.50 -0.06
C VAL A 128 -1.40 5.12 -0.24
N PHE A 129 -0.62 4.18 -0.73
CA PHE A 129 -1.01 2.79 -0.88
C PHE A 129 -1.47 2.22 0.45
N LYS A 130 -2.63 1.57 0.48
CA LYS A 130 -3.14 0.87 1.65
C LYS A 130 -3.16 -0.63 1.44
N SER A 131 -3.78 -1.09 0.36
CA SER A 131 -3.92 -2.51 0.05
C SER A 131 -4.25 -2.74 -1.43
N PHE A 132 -4.21 -4.00 -1.86
CA PHE A 132 -4.91 -4.44 -3.06
C PHE A 132 -6.25 -5.10 -2.70
N GLY A 133 -7.26 -4.94 -3.54
CA GLY A 133 -8.58 -5.54 -3.38
C GLY A 133 -9.50 -5.29 -4.58
N ASP A 134 -10.81 -5.28 -4.35
CA ASP A 134 -11.84 -5.18 -5.40
C ASP A 134 -12.99 -4.20 -5.09
N SER A 135 -12.86 -3.37 -4.04
CA SER A 135 -13.88 -2.42 -3.57
C SER A 135 -15.20 -3.02 -3.04
N VAL A 136 -15.37 -4.34 -3.04
CA VAL A 136 -16.63 -5.01 -2.67
C VAL A 136 -16.45 -5.89 -1.47
N HIS A 137 -15.43 -6.75 -1.52
CA HIS A 137 -15.21 -7.78 -0.52
C HIS A 137 -14.23 -7.25 0.54
N TYR A 138 -14.71 -7.22 1.78
CA TYR A 138 -13.86 -6.88 2.91
C TYR A 138 -13.05 -8.13 3.30
N LEU A 139 -11.75 -8.08 3.07
CA LEU A 139 -10.87 -9.24 3.26
C LEU A 139 -10.51 -9.50 4.73
N THR A 140 -10.72 -8.50 5.61
CA THR A 140 -10.54 -8.69 7.05
C THR A 140 -11.87 -9.10 7.69
N THR A 141 -11.81 -9.84 8.80
CA THR A 141 -12.97 -10.25 9.63
C THR A 141 -13.82 -11.39 9.08
N GLY A 142 -13.29 -12.12 8.09
CA GLY A 142 -13.92 -13.30 7.48
C GLY A 142 -14.92 -12.94 6.39
N LEU A 143 -14.67 -13.45 5.18
CA LEU A 143 -15.65 -13.50 4.10
C LEU A 143 -16.49 -14.76 4.21
N ASP A 144 -17.78 -14.66 3.87
CA ASP A 144 -18.59 -15.83 3.60
C ASP A 144 -17.95 -16.60 2.42
N THR A 145 -17.68 -17.89 2.63
CA THR A 145 -16.97 -18.75 1.67
C THR A 145 -17.59 -18.76 0.27
N GLU A 146 -18.87 -18.40 0.16
CA GLU A 146 -19.65 -18.40 -1.08
C GLU A 146 -19.22 -17.34 -2.11
N ASN A 147 -18.47 -16.29 -1.71
CA ASN A 147 -18.02 -15.22 -2.61
C ASN A 147 -16.51 -15.21 -2.88
N THR A 148 -15.81 -16.24 -2.43
CA THR A 148 -14.34 -16.28 -2.44
C THR A 148 -13.75 -16.34 -3.84
N ASP A 149 -14.42 -16.99 -4.79
CA ASP A 149 -14.02 -17.02 -6.21
C ASP A 149 -14.22 -15.68 -6.94
N ALA A 150 -14.98 -14.75 -6.36
CA ALA A 150 -15.25 -13.43 -6.95
C ALA A 150 -14.22 -12.37 -6.52
N VAL A 151 -13.44 -12.66 -5.47
CA VAL A 151 -12.41 -11.75 -4.98
C VAL A 151 -11.27 -11.65 -5.98
N ASN A 152 -10.84 -10.43 -6.23
CA ASN A 152 -9.65 -10.15 -7.00
C ASN A 152 -8.87 -8.99 -6.37
N PHE A 153 -7.65 -8.79 -6.88
CA PHE A 153 -6.70 -7.81 -6.35
C PHE A 153 -6.31 -6.80 -7.45
N GLU A 154 -7.23 -6.51 -8.36
CA GLU A 154 -6.97 -5.64 -9.52
C GLU A 154 -7.08 -4.16 -9.18
N LEU A 155 -7.64 -3.81 -8.01
CA LEU A 155 -7.74 -2.45 -7.52
C LEU A 155 -6.74 -2.18 -6.39
N VAL A 156 -6.29 -0.93 -6.34
CA VAL A 156 -5.39 -0.36 -5.34
C VAL A 156 -6.22 0.50 -4.41
N GLU A 157 -6.36 0.07 -3.16
CA GLU A 157 -6.92 0.91 -2.10
C GLU A 157 -5.88 1.96 -1.70
N VAL A 158 -6.30 3.23 -1.65
CA VAL A 158 -5.45 4.35 -1.24
C VAL A 158 -6.07 5.12 -0.08
N ASP A 159 -5.22 5.65 0.80
CA ASP A 159 -5.58 6.70 1.74
C ASP A 159 -5.27 8.08 1.13
N VAL A 160 -6.15 9.05 1.37
CA VAL A 160 -5.93 10.44 0.96
C VAL A 160 -5.25 11.20 2.10
N ILE A 161 -4.03 11.67 1.86
CA ILE A 161 -3.18 12.31 2.89
C ILE A 161 -2.93 13.77 2.54
N CYS A 162 -3.11 14.67 3.51
CA CYS A 162 -2.72 16.06 3.35
C CYS A 162 -1.19 16.19 3.31
N SER A 163 -0.64 16.80 2.26
CA SER A 163 0.83 16.94 2.09
C SER A 163 1.48 17.79 3.19
N GLN A 164 0.74 18.72 3.80
CA GLN A 164 1.27 19.62 4.83
C GLN A 164 1.27 18.99 6.23
N SER A 165 0.18 18.30 6.59
CA SER A 165 0.00 17.76 7.94
C SER A 165 0.39 16.29 8.07
N ASN A 166 0.56 15.58 6.95
CA ASN A 166 0.77 14.13 6.88
C ASN A 166 -0.35 13.30 7.54
N ARG A 167 -1.54 13.89 7.68
CA ARG A 167 -2.74 13.24 8.23
C ARG A 167 -3.73 12.90 7.14
N ILE A 168 -4.59 11.92 7.42
CA ILE A 168 -5.76 11.59 6.60
C ILE A 168 -6.59 12.85 6.37
N THR A 169 -7.00 13.05 5.13
CA THR A 169 -7.95 14.04 4.64
C THR A 169 -8.88 13.35 3.66
N ASP A 170 -9.65 14.09 2.88
CA ASP A 170 -10.63 13.54 1.96
C ASP A 170 -10.60 14.24 0.59
N ILE A 171 -11.05 13.51 -0.43
CA ILE A 171 -11.48 14.05 -1.72
C ILE A 171 -12.98 13.81 -1.79
N GLU A 172 -13.77 14.89 -1.86
CA GLU A 172 -15.23 14.83 -1.88
C GLU A 172 -15.85 13.97 -0.73
N GLY A 173 -15.28 14.05 0.48
CA GLY A 173 -15.72 13.24 1.63
C GLY A 173 -15.18 11.81 1.66
N CYS A 174 -14.44 11.38 0.64
CA CYS A 174 -13.79 10.07 0.57
C CYS A 174 -12.37 10.14 1.14
N THR A 175 -12.15 9.54 2.31
CA THR A 175 -10.81 9.44 2.94
C THR A 175 -9.99 8.28 2.40
N THR A 176 -10.67 7.27 1.85
CA THR A 176 -10.09 6.13 1.15
C THR A 176 -10.95 5.78 -0.03
N PHE A 177 -10.34 5.28 -1.10
CA PHE A 177 -11.01 4.79 -2.30
C PHE A 177 -10.06 3.89 -3.09
N PHE A 178 -10.56 3.31 -4.18
CA PHE A 178 -9.84 2.38 -5.03
C PHE A 178 -9.51 2.99 -6.39
N ILE A 179 -8.37 2.60 -6.97
CA ILE A 179 -7.95 2.93 -8.33
C ILE A 179 -7.53 1.64 -9.02
N HIS A 180 -7.77 1.49 -10.33
CA HIS A 180 -7.27 0.31 -11.05
C HIS A 180 -5.74 0.26 -11.01
N LYS A 181 -5.13 -0.90 -10.73
CA LYS A 181 -3.67 -1.02 -10.57
C LYS A 181 -2.88 -0.58 -11.80
N ASP A 182 -3.45 -0.73 -12.99
CA ASP A 182 -2.79 -0.34 -14.24
C ASP A 182 -2.76 1.18 -14.46
N ASP A 183 -3.54 1.95 -13.69
CA ASP A 183 -3.63 3.41 -13.79
C ASP A 183 -2.73 4.12 -12.76
N VAL A 184 -1.96 3.37 -11.97
CA VAL A 184 -1.14 3.89 -10.87
C VAL A 184 0.32 3.46 -11.02
N GLU A 185 1.23 4.36 -10.65
CA GLU A 185 2.63 4.06 -10.38
C GLU A 185 2.88 4.15 -8.87
N PHE A 186 3.71 3.24 -8.36
CA PHE A 186 4.07 3.18 -6.95
C PHE A 186 5.46 3.77 -6.75
N MET A 187 5.64 4.50 -5.66
CA MET A 187 6.95 4.99 -5.25
C MET A 187 7.17 4.79 -3.76
N PHE A 188 8.27 4.15 -3.40
CA PHE A 188 8.67 4.00 -2.01
C PHE A 188 9.17 5.32 -1.44
N ILE A 189 8.60 5.72 -0.30
CA ILE A 189 8.99 6.90 0.45
C ILE A 189 9.78 6.47 1.68
N ALA A 190 11.09 6.67 1.63
CA ALA A 190 11.98 6.36 2.74
C ALA A 190 11.94 7.47 3.80
N GLU A 191 11.29 7.23 4.93
CA GLU A 191 11.16 8.19 6.04
C GLU A 191 12.05 7.82 7.22
N THR A 192 12.53 8.80 7.99
CA THR A 192 13.29 8.50 9.22
C THR A 192 12.30 8.29 10.37
N PHE A 193 12.32 7.11 10.99
CA PHE A 193 11.34 6.78 12.02
C PHE A 193 11.37 7.77 13.19
N ASN A 194 10.22 8.38 13.47
CA ASN A 194 10.07 9.29 14.59
C ASN A 194 9.20 8.65 15.66
N GLN A 195 9.85 7.97 16.60
CA GLN A 195 9.17 7.26 17.68
C GLN A 195 8.25 8.18 18.53
N HIS A 196 8.53 9.48 18.63
CA HIS A 196 7.66 10.40 19.39
C HIS A 196 6.33 10.67 18.71
N LEU A 197 6.25 10.56 17.37
CA LEU A 197 5.02 10.76 16.62
C LEU A 197 4.11 9.53 16.63
N HIS A 198 4.68 8.35 16.90
CA HIS A 198 4.01 7.05 16.78
C HIS A 198 3.92 6.27 18.10
N ARG A 199 4.27 6.90 19.22
CA ARG A 199 3.97 6.42 20.57
C ARG A 199 2.58 6.91 20.97
N GLU A 200 1.53 6.25 20.50
CA GLU A 200 0.16 6.36 21.06
C GLU A 200 -0.77 5.26 20.55
#